data_AF-A0A930N2H5-F1
#
_entry.id   AF-A0A930N2H5-F1
#
_cell.length_a   1.000
_cell.length_b   1.000
_cell.length_c   1.000
_cell.angle_alpha   90.00
_cell.angle_beta   90.00
_cell.angle_gamma   90.00
#
_symmetry.space_group_name_H-M   'P 1'
#
loop_
_entity.id
_entity.type
_entity.pdbx_description
1 polymer ?
#
loop_
_entity_poly.entity_id
_entity_poly.type
_entity_poly.pdbx_seq_one_letter_code
_entity_poly.pdbx_strand_id
1 'polypeptide(L)' 'MAFSNVGFAHIIDYINEGVLTGRFTEGERIPSVRDMAELMQVAPNTVVHAYDKLALRGLV' A
#
# COMPACT_ATOMS: atom_id res chain seq x y z
N MET A 1 17.99 -8.86 -12.89
CA MET A 1 17.10 -7.89 -12.22
C MET A 1 15.73 -8.52 -12.15
N ALA A 2 15.37 -9.11 -11.01
CA ALA A 2 14.08 -9.76 -10.84
C ALA A 2 13.07 -8.73 -10.37
N PHE A 3 12.35 -8.10 -11.30
CA PHE A 3 11.09 -7.44 -10.95
C PHE A 3 10.04 -8.52 -10.81
N SER A 4 9.89 -9.10 -9.61
CA SER A 4 8.72 -9.89 -9.27
C SER A 4 7.54 -8.93 -9.20
N ASN A 5 6.88 -8.69 -10.34
CA ASN A 5 5.69 -7.87 -10.46
C ASN A 5 4.52 -8.54 -9.73
N VAL A 6 4.44 -8.32 -8.41
CA VAL A 6 3.25 -8.61 -7.61
C VAL A 6 2.81 -7.29 -6.99
N GLY A 7 1.99 -6.53 -7.73
CA GLY A 7 1.51 -5.20 -7.34
C GLY A 7 0.94 -5.14 -5.92
N PHE A 8 0.27 -6.20 -5.46
CA PHE A 8 -0.18 -6.33 -4.08
C PHE A 8 0.97 -6.30 -3.07
N ALA A 9 2.02 -7.10 -3.27
CA ALA A 9 3.14 -7.18 -2.34
C ALA A 9 3.89 -5.85 -2.27
N HIS A 10 4.06 -5.17 -3.40
CA HIS A 10 4.70 -3.86 -3.44
C HIS A 10 3.90 -2.79 -2.68
N ILE A 11 2.57 -2.84 -2.69
CA ILE A 11 1.74 -1.92 -1.89
C ILE A 11 1.96 -2.19 -0.39
N ILE A 12 1.97 -3.45 0.03
CA ILE A 12 2.23 -3.83 1.42
C ILE A 12 3.61 -3.31 1.87
N ASP A 13 4.64 -3.53 1.06
CA ASP A 13 6.00 -3.12 1.38
C ASP A 13 6.14 -1.59 1.44
N TYR A 14 5.55 -0.87 0.49
CA TYR A 14 5.55 0.60 0.47
C TYR A 14 4.88 1.20 1.71
N ILE A 15 3.73 0.66 2.14
CA ILE A 15 3.07 1.14 3.35
C ILE A 15 3.90 0.81 4.60
N ASN A 16 4.43 -0.42 4.71
CA ASN A 16 5.29 -0.79 5.84
C ASN A 16 6.53 0.10 5.94
N GLU A 17 7.22 0.35 4.84
CA GLU A 17 8.37 1.26 4.80
C GLU A 17 7.96 2.68 5.19
N GLY A 18 6.81 3.15 4.70
CA GLY A 18 6.28 4.46 5.06
C GLY A 18 5.99 4.59 6.55
N VAL A 19 5.45 3.56 7.19
CA VAL A 19 5.25 3.53 8.65
C VAL A 19 6.60 3.52 9.39
N LEU A 20 7.53 2.64 8.99
CA LEU A 20 8.85 2.51 9.62
C LEU A 20 9.70 3.79 9.53
N THR A 21 9.55 4.53 8.44
CA THR A 21 10.27 5.79 8.20
C THR A 21 9.53 7.01 8.74
N GLY A 22 8.32 6.84 9.29
CA GLY A 22 7.48 7.94 9.80
C GLY A 22 6.83 8.80 8.71
N ARG A 23 6.81 8.34 7.45
CA ARG A 23 6.06 8.98 6.36
C ARG A 23 4.55 8.87 6.56
N PHE A 24 4.10 7.73 7.09
CA PHE A 24 2.71 7.52 7.49
C PHE A 24 2.67 7.45 9.01
N THR A 25 2.21 8.53 9.63
CA THR A 25 2.04 8.57 11.09
C THR A 25 0.62 8.16 11.47
N GLU A 26 0.45 7.75 12.74
CA GLU A 26 -0.85 7.33 13.24
C GLU A 26 -1.88 8.47 13.11
N GLY A 27 -3.04 8.15 12.53
CA GLY A 27 -4.11 9.11 12.29
C GLY A 27 -3.96 9.95 11.02
N GLU A 28 -2.82 9.87 10.32
CA GLU A 28 -2.67 10.48 9.00
C GLU A 28 -3.29 9.63 7.90
N ARG A 29 -3.72 10.31 6.84
CA ARG A 29 -4.33 9.65 5.68
C ARG A 29 -3.28 9.07 4.75
N ILE A 30 -3.41 7.80 4.44
CA ILE A 30 -2.73 7.16 3.31
C ILE A 30 -3.37 7.60 1.97
N PRO A 31 -2.69 7.39 0.82
CA PRO A 31 -3.27 7.66 -0.49
C PRO A 31 -4.60 6.93 -0.70
N SER A 32 -5.52 7.52 -1.46
CA SER A 32 -6.76 6.81 -1.81
C SER A 32 -6.48 5.58 -2.68
N VAL A 33 -7.46 4.67 -2.81
CA VAL A 33 -7.35 3.49 -3.69
C VAL A 33 -6.97 3.89 -5.11
N ARG A 34 -7.56 4.97 -5.63
CA ARG A 34 -7.29 5.46 -6.98
C ARG A 34 -5.87 6.03 -7.09
N ASP A 35 -5.48 6.88 -6.15
CA ASP A 35 -4.17 7.54 -6.21
C ASP A 35 -3.03 6.53 -6.01
N MET A 36 -3.25 5.51 -5.17
CA MET A 36 -2.29 4.41 -5.00
C MET A 36 -2.22 3.50 -6.24
N ALA A 37 -3.36 3.24 -6.89
CA ALA A 37 -3.39 2.46 -8.13
C ALA A 37 -2.62 3.16 -9.25
N GLU A 38 -2.76 4.49 -9.34
CA GLU A 38 -1.98 5.34 -10.25
C GLU A 38 -0.49 5.37 -9.86
N LEU A 39 -0.18 5.56 -8.57
CA LEU A 39 1.21 5.60 -8.08
C LEU A 39 1.95 4.29 -8.36
N MET A 40 1.30 3.16 -8.11
CA MET A 40 1.91 1.82 -8.22
C MET A 40 1.71 1.18 -9.60
N GLN A 41 0.95 1.83 -10.49
CA GLN A 41 0.60 1.31 -11.82
C GLN A 41 -0.06 -0.09 -11.76
N VAL A 42 -1.06 -0.25 -10.87
CA VAL A 42 -1.80 -1.51 -10.68
C VAL A 42 -3.31 -1.31 -10.81
N ALA A 43 -4.07 -2.41 -10.92
CA ALA A 43 -5.53 -2.34 -10.91
C ALA A 43 -6.05 -1.88 -9.52
N PRO A 44 -7.08 -1.00 -9.45
CA PRO A 44 -7.67 -0.54 -8.17
C PRO A 44 -8.08 -1.66 -7.22
N ASN A 45 -8.63 -2.76 -7.73
CA ASN A 45 -8.99 -3.92 -6.90
C ASN A 45 -7.78 -4.53 -6.18
N THR A 46 -6.59 -4.49 -6.79
CA THR A 46 -5.34 -4.94 -6.14
C THR A 46 -5.02 -4.08 -4.92
N VAL A 47 -5.26 -2.77 -5.02
CA VAL A 47 -5.09 -1.84 -3.89
C VAL A 47 -6.13 -2.09 -2.81
N VAL A 48 -7.40 -2.29 -3.18
CA VAL A 48 -8.46 -2.66 -2.21
C VAL A 48 -8.04 -3.89 -1.41
N HIS A 49 -7.61 -4.96 -2.10
CA HIS A 49 -7.15 -6.17 -1.43
C HIS A 49 -5.93 -5.94 -0.51
N ALA A 50 -5.00 -5.07 -0.91
CA ALA A 50 -3.85 -4.70 -0.08
C ALA A 50 -4.27 -3.91 1.17
N TYR A 51 -5.16 -2.94 1.02
CA TYR A 51 -5.66 -2.12 2.11
C TYR A 51 -6.48 -2.97 3.09
N ASP A 52 -7.35 -3.87 2.60
CA ASP A 52 -8.06 -4.81 3.45
C ASP A 52 -7.08 -5.66 4.28
N LYS A 53 -5.97 -6.11 3.67
CA LYS A 53 -4.96 -6.91 4.38
C LYS A 53 -4.20 -6.11 5.44
N LEU A 54 -3.92 -4.84 5.16
CA LEU A 54 -3.26 -3.92 6.11
C LEU A 54 -4.21 -3.55 7.26
N ALA A 55 -5.49 -3.34 6.98
CA ALA A 55 -6.51 -3.03 7.98
C ALA A 55 -6.72 -4.20 8.95
N LEU A 56 -6.74 -5.44 8.43
CA LEU A 56 -6.76 -6.65 9.27
C LEU A 56 -5.52 -6.79 10.19
N ARG A 57 -4.42 -6.10 9.87
CA ARG A 57 -3.21 -6.05 10.71
C ARG A 57 -3.17 -4.83 11.63
N GLY A 58 -4.17 -3.94 11.56
CA GLY A 58 -4.22 -2.69 12.33
C GLY A 58 -3.23 -1.63 11.86
N LEU A 59 -2.77 -1.70 10.60
CA LEU A 59 -1.81 -0.73 10.05
C LEU A 59 -2.45 0.45 9.32
N VAL A 60 -3.69 0.27 8.82
CA VAL A 60 -4.47 1.29 8.09
C VAL A 60 -5.96 1.19 8.42
#